data_AF-A0AA86MW18-F1
#
_entry.id   AF-A0AA86MW18-F1
#
_cell.length_a   1.000
_cell.length_b   1.000
_cell.length_c   1.000
_cell.angle_alpha   90.00
_cell.angle_beta   90.00
_cell.angle_gamma   90.00
#
_symmetry.space_group_name_H-M   'P 1'
#
loop_
_entity.id
_entity.type
_entity.pdbx_description
1 polymer ?
#
loop_
_entity_poly.entity_id
_entity_poly.type
_entity_poly.pdbx_seq_one_letter_code
_entity_poly.pdbx_strand_id
1 'polypeptide(L)' 'MPFNLPLKDMTLQEKLAAMESIWEDLARTPDAIESPDWHQDILDERRRQVAEGRAHFIDWETAKTDIRKKLF' A
#
# COMPACT_ATOMS: atom_id res chain seq x y z
N MET A 1 -8.11 -13.80 24.13
CA MET A 1 -8.84 -14.73 23.25
C MET A 1 -8.30 -14.56 21.84
N PRO A 2 -7.85 -15.60 21.13
CA PRO A 2 -7.45 -15.44 19.73
C PRO A 2 -8.68 -15.07 18.89
N PHE A 3 -8.56 -14.01 18.09
CA PHE A 3 -9.54 -13.71 17.04
C PHE A 3 -9.28 -14.66 15.87
N ASN A 4 -10.25 -15.50 15.51
CA ASN A 4 -10.09 -16.48 14.45
C ASN A 4 -11.26 -16.38 13.47
N LEU A 5 -10.96 -15.99 12.23
CA LEU A 5 -11.92 -16.05 11.14
C LEU A 5 -11.97 -17.48 10.58
N PRO A 6 -13.14 -18.02 10.21
CA PRO A 6 -13.26 -19.33 9.57
C PRO A 6 -12.81 -19.25 8.10
N LEU A 7 -11.56 -18.85 7.85
CA LEU A 7 -11.02 -18.56 6.51
C LEU A 7 -11.11 -19.77 5.56
N LYS A 8 -11.18 -21.00 6.08
CA LYS A 8 -11.34 -22.20 5.25
C LYS A 8 -12.73 -22.33 4.64
N ASP A 9 -13.75 -21.82 5.32
CA ASP A 9 -15.15 -21.97 4.93
C ASP A 9 -15.64 -20.78 4.11
N MET A 10 -14.86 -19.69 4.07
CA MET A 10 -15.17 -18.50 3.28
C MET A 10 -14.82 -18.68 1.80
N THR A 11 -15.75 -18.25 0.95
CA THR A 11 -15.53 -18.01 -0.48
C THR A 11 -14.47 -16.92 -0.69
N LEU A 12 -13.95 -16.82 -1.92
CA LEU A 12 -13.02 -15.75 -2.29
C LEU A 12 -13.64 -14.35 -2.08
N GLN A 13 -14.91 -14.19 -2.45
CA GLN A 13 -15.62 -12.90 -2.31
C GLN A 13 -15.73 -12.49 -0.83
N GLU A 14 -16.08 -13.43 0.05
CA GLU A 14 -16.16 -13.16 1.49
C GLU A 14 -14.79 -12.80 2.07
N LYS A 15 -13.71 -13.45 1.63
CA LYS A 15 -12.35 -13.12 2.07
C LYS A 15 -11.96 -11.71 1.68
N LEU A 16 -12.24 -11.32 0.44
CA LEU A 16 -11.96 -9.98 -0.05
C LEU A 16 -12.79 -8.94 0.70
N ALA A 17 -14.08 -9.19 0.93
CA ALA A 17 -14.94 -8.30 1.69
C ALA A 17 -14.48 -8.14 3.16
N ALA A 18 -14.04 -9.23 3.80
CA ALA A 18 -13.49 -9.17 5.15
C ALA A 18 -12.17 -8.39 5.19
N MET A 19 -11.28 -8.60 4.21
CA MET A 19 -10.03 -7.84 4.09
C MET A 19 -10.31 -6.34 3.92
N GLU A 20 -11.26 -5.97 3.05
CA GLU A 20 -11.66 -4.57 2.85
C GLU A 20 -12.24 -3.97 4.13
N SER A 21 -13.14 -4.68 4.81
CA SER A 21 -13.76 -4.19 6.05
C SER A 21 -12.73 -3.95 7.16
N ILE A 22 -11.74 -4.85 7.28
CA ILE A 22 -10.62 -4.68 8.20
C ILE A 22 -9.79 -3.46 7.79
N TRP A 23 -9.48 -3.33 6.51
CA TRP A 23 -8.67 -2.24 5.99
C TRP A 23 -9.35 -0.86 6.20
N GLU A 24 -10.64 -0.76 5.89
CA GLU A 24 -11.44 0.45 6.11
C GLU A 24 -11.45 0.87 7.59
N ASP A 25 -11.56 -0.09 8.50
CA ASP A 25 -11.58 0.20 9.93
C ASP A 25 -10.22 0.70 10.43
N LEU A 26 -9.13 0.01 10.07
CA LEU A 26 -7.76 0.43 10.40
C LEU A 26 -7.43 1.81 9.83
N ALA A 27 -7.89 2.10 8.62
CA ALA A 27 -7.67 3.39 7.95
C ALA A 27 -8.36 4.58 8.64
N ARG A 28 -9.34 4.36 9.53
CA ARG A 28 -9.99 5.45 10.30
C ARG A 28 -9.09 6.03 11.39
N THR A 29 -8.11 5.27 11.86
CA THR A 29 -7.18 5.69 12.91
C THR A 29 -5.75 5.47 12.42
N PRO A 30 -5.28 6.23 11.42
CA PRO A 30 -3.97 6.03 10.82
C PRO A 30 -2.83 6.17 11.84
N ASP A 31 -3.01 7.05 12.84
CA ASP A 31 -2.02 7.28 13.89
C ASP A 31 -1.97 6.15 14.94
N ALA A 32 -2.94 5.25 14.95
CA ALA A 32 -2.94 4.09 15.84
C ALA A 32 -1.93 3.01 15.41
N ILE A 33 -1.42 3.11 14.17
CA ILE A 33 -0.39 2.23 13.63
C ILE A 33 0.83 3.09 13.32
N GLU A 34 1.83 3.04 14.20
CA GLU A 34 3.09 3.72 13.95
C GLU A 34 3.75 3.13 12.69
N SER A 35 4.13 4.01 11.77
CA SER A 35 4.96 3.59 10.64
C SER A 35 6.33 3.18 11.16
N PRO A 36 6.90 2.06 10.68
CA PRO A 36 8.27 1.69 11.03
C PRO A 36 9.26 2.81 10.70
N ASP A 37 10.29 2.99 11.53
CA ASP A 37 11.29 4.07 11.37
C ASP A 37 11.89 4.13 9.95
N TRP A 38 12.15 2.97 9.34
CA TRP A 38 12.72 2.89 7.99
C TRP A 38 11.82 3.48 6.89
N HIS A 39 10.51 3.63 7.13
CA HIS A 39 9.62 4.31 6.18
C HIS A 39 10.08 5.74 5.93
N GLN A 40 10.45 6.45 7.00
CA GLN A 40 10.91 7.83 6.90
C GLN A 40 12.21 7.91 6.10
N ASP A 41 13.17 7.04 6.38
CA ASP A 41 14.47 7.01 5.68
C ASP A 41 14.29 6.88 4.16
N ILE A 42 13.37 6.02 3.71
CA ILE A 42 13.07 5.85 2.29
C ILE A 42 12.41 7.10 1.69
N LEU A 43 11.50 7.74 2.41
CA LEU A 43 10.84 8.96 1.93
C LEU A 43 11.84 10.10 1.81
N ASP A 44 12.74 10.25 2.78
CA ASP A 44 13.77 11.28 2.78
C ASP A 44 14.79 11.05 1.66
N GLU A 45 15.21 9.81 1.43
CA GLU A 45 16.03 9.44 0.28
C GLU A 45 15.36 9.82 -1.04
N ARG A 46 14.08 9.48 -1.22
CA ARG A 46 13.32 9.79 -2.44
C ARG A 46 13.18 11.29 -2.66
N ARG A 47 12.86 12.06 -1.60
CA ARG A 47 12.81 13.53 -1.67
C ARG A 47 14.16 14.11 -2.07
N ARG A 48 15.24 13.60 -1.50
CA ARG A 48 16.61 14.04 -1.82
C ARG A 48 16.94 13.77 -3.29
N GLN A 49 16.61 12.59 -3.82
CA GLN A 49 16.82 12.28 -5.24
C GLN A 49 16.03 13.19 -6.17
N VAL A 50 14.82 13.60 -5.81
CA VAL A 50 14.05 14.58 -6.58
C VAL A 50 14.71 15.95 -6.54
N ALA A 51 15.12 16.43 -5.37
CA ALA A 51 15.80 17.71 -5.21
C ALA A 51 17.13 17.78 -5.98
N GLU A 52 17.85 16.65 -6.06
CA GLU A 52 19.09 16.52 -6.82
C GLU A 52 18.89 16.21 -8.31
N GLY A 53 17.64 16.17 -8.80
CA GLY A 53 17.32 15.90 -10.21
C GLY A 53 17.60 14.46 -10.67
N ARG A 54 17.82 13.53 -9.75
CA ARG A 54 18.01 12.09 -10.04
C ARG A 54 16.69 11.32 -10.14
N ALA A 55 15.62 11.84 -9.57
CA ALA A 55 14.27 11.29 -9.67
C ALA A 55 13.29 12.38 -10.10
N HIS A 56 12.26 11.99 -10.84
CA HIS A 56 11.24 12.90 -11.34
C HIS A 56 9.87 12.31 -11.13
N PHE A 57 8.89 13.18 -10.89
CA PHE A 57 7.49 12.78 -10.93
C PHE A 57 7.10 12.47 -12.36
N ILE A 58 6.29 11.43 -12.54
CA ILE A 58 5.67 11.08 -13.81
C ILE A 58 4.16 11.14 -13.63
N ASP A 59 3.48 11.44 -14.72
CA ASP A 59 2.03 11.36 -14.78
C ASP A 59 1.55 9.92 -14.47
N TRP A 60 0.41 9.82 -13.80
CA TRP A 60 -0.12 8.54 -13.31
C TRP A 60 -0.55 7.61 -14.45
N GLU A 61 -1.14 8.14 -15.53
CA GLU A 61 -1.52 7.33 -16.68
C GLU A 61 -0.30 6.86 -17.47
N THR A 62 0.73 7.69 -17.52
CA THR A 62 2.05 7.30 -18.06
C THR A 62 2.65 6.14 -17.25
N ALA A 63 2.68 6.26 -15.92
CA ALA A 63 3.18 5.22 -15.03
C ALA A 63 2.45 3.87 -15.22
N LYS A 64 1.11 3.90 -15.26
CA LYS A 64 0.30 2.70 -15.51
C LYS A 64 0.60 2.07 -16.87
N THR A 65 0.75 2.90 -17.90
CA THR A 65 1.06 2.44 -19.26
C THR A 65 2.40 1.72 -19.30
N ASP A 66 3.43 2.28 -18.67
CA ASP A 66 4.77 1.68 -18.63
C ASP A 66 4.81 0.39 -17.82
N ILE A 67 4.06 0.29 -16.73
CA ILE A 67 3.92 -0.95 -15.95
C ILE A 67 3.27 -2.04 -16.81
N ARG A 68 2.17 -1.72 -17.50
CA ARG A 68 1.49 -2.70 -18.38
C ARG A 68 2.43 -3.20 -19.49
N LYS A 69 3.17 -2.31 -20.14
CA LYS A 69 4.17 -2.67 -21.18
C LYS A 69 5.30 -3.58 -20.68
N LYS A 70 5.58 -3.63 -19.38
CA LYS A 70 6.61 -4.50 -18.79
C LYS A 70 6.08 -5.86 -18.37
N LEU A 71 4.76 -5.98 -18.19
CA LEU A 71 4.09 -7.20 -17.76
C LEU A 71 3.56 -8.04 -18.93
N PHE A 72 3.43 -7.44 -20.12
CA PHE A 72 2.96 -8.05 -21.37
C PHE A 72 3.95 -7.78 -22.49
#